data_AF-U4U651-F1
#
_entry.id   AF-U4U651-F1
#
_cell.length_a   1.000
_cell.length_b   1.000
_cell.length_c   1.000
_cell.angle_alpha   90.00
_cell.angle_beta   90.00
_cell.angle_gamma   90.00
#
_symmetry.space_group_name_H-M   'P 1'
#
loop_
_entity.id
_entity.type
_entity.pdbx_description
1 polymer ?
#
loop_
_entity_poly.entity_id
_entity_poly.type
_entity_poly.pdbx_seq_one_letter_code
_entity_poly.pdbx_strand_id
1 'polypeptide(L)' 'MDRHHYETFRLFGNDTFTLHLDHGRGFGKPFHDEISILAPLLQCCLIRQSTLEILIKQDNLKKKAPI' A
#
# COMPACT_ATOMS: atom_id res chain seq x y z
N MET A 1 -3.89 -3.59 8.72
CA MET A 1 -4.43 -4.64 9.59
C MET A 1 -5.93 -4.62 9.33
N ASP A 2 -6.58 -5.77 9.12
CA ASP A 2 -7.98 -5.92 8.65
C ASP A 2 -8.24 -5.96 7.13
N ARG A 3 -7.20 -6.08 6.31
CA ARG A 3 -7.36 -6.44 4.89
C ARG A 3 -7.42 -7.96 4.78
N HIS A 4 -8.61 -8.55 4.97
CA HIS A 4 -8.83 -9.99 4.91
C HIS A 4 -9.46 -10.48 3.60
N HIS A 5 -9.99 -9.55 2.80
CA HIS A 5 -10.61 -9.81 1.51
C HIS A 5 -10.20 -8.70 0.54
N TYR A 6 -10.22 -9.02 -0.75
CA TYR A 6 -10.10 -8.05 -1.84
C TYR A 6 -11.23 -8.31 -2.83
N GLU A 7 -11.70 -7.25 -3.46
CA GLU A 7 -12.71 -7.34 -4.52
C GLU A 7 -12.08 -6.98 -5.86
N THR A 8 -12.68 -7.48 -6.94
CA THR A 8 -12.27 -7.18 -8.32
C THR A 8 -13.49 -7.04 -9.22
N PHE A 9 -13.31 -6.40 -10.37
CA PHE A 9 -14.35 -6.38 -11.39
C PHE A 9 -14.39 -7.72 -12.14
N ARG A 10 -15.46 -8.50 -11.90
CA ARG A 10 -15.68 -9.82 -12.54
C ARG A 10 -15.65 -9.77 -14.07
N LEU A 11 -16.05 -8.64 -14.67
CA LEU A 11 -16.11 -8.44 -16.12
C LEU A 11 -14.75 -8.68 -16.80
N PHE A 12 -13.64 -8.41 -16.11
CA PHE A 12 -12.29 -8.53 -16.66
C PHE A 12 -11.56 -9.81 -16.24
N GLY A 13 -12.25 -10.73 -15.55
CA GLY A 13 -11.65 -11.99 -15.09
C GLY A 13 -10.42 -11.75 -14.19
N ASN A 14 -9.32 -12.43 -14.49
CA ASN A 14 -8.06 -12.31 -13.76
C ASN A 14 -7.22 -11.10 -14.18
N ASP A 15 -7.48 -10.54 -15.37
CA ASP A 15 -6.76 -9.38 -15.91
C ASP A 15 -7.43 -8.08 -15.45
N THR A 16 -7.42 -7.89 -14.13
CA THR A 16 -8.11 -6.81 -13.43
C THR A 16 -7.25 -6.29 -12.29
N PHE A 17 -7.75 -5.30 -11.57
CA PHE A 17 -7.09 -4.75 -10.38
C PHE A 17 -7.95 -4.97 -9.13
N THR A 18 -7.28 -4.98 -7.98
CA THR A 18 -7.95 -5.05 -6.68
C THR A 18 -8.61 -3.71 -6.33
N LEU A 19 -9.89 -3.75 -5.98
CA LEU A 19 -10.61 -2.59 -5.47
C LEU A 19 -10.18 -2.27 -4.04
N HIS A 20 -9.78 -1.02 -3.81
CA HIS A 20 -9.39 -0.52 -2.50
C HIS A 20 -10.63 0.04 -1.78
N LEU A 21 -11.33 -0.81 -1.02
CA LEU A 21 -12.53 -0.45 -0.24
C LEU A 21 -12.29 -0.61 1.27
N ASP A 22 -13.28 -0.24 2.09
CA ASP A 22 -13.29 -0.44 3.55
C ASP A 22 -12.07 0.14 4.30
N HIS A 23 -11.76 1.41 4.03
CA HIS A 23 -10.64 2.12 4.67
C HIS A 23 -10.95 2.68 6.07
N GLY A 24 -12.14 2.44 6.61
CA GLY A 24 -12.61 3.05 7.87
C GLY A 24 -11.78 2.70 9.11
N ARG A 25 -10.95 1.65 9.03
CA ARG A 25 -10.02 1.25 10.10
C ARG A 25 -8.59 1.75 9.90
N GLY A 26 -8.35 2.59 8.89
CA GLY A 26 -7.11 3.32 8.72
C GLY A 26 -6.96 4.43 9.76
N PHE A 27 -5.72 4.92 9.95
CA PHE A 27 -5.39 6.13 10.74
C PHE A 27 -5.81 6.14 12.24
N GLY A 28 -6.17 5.00 12.82
CA GLY A 28 -6.60 4.93 14.23
C GLY A 28 -5.47 5.14 15.26
N LYS A 29 -4.19 5.05 14.86
CA LYS A 29 -3.03 5.23 15.75
C LYS A 29 -1.96 6.09 15.06
N PRO A 30 -1.80 7.38 15.43
CA PRO A 30 -0.88 8.30 14.74
C PRO A 30 0.60 8.14 15.11
N PHE A 31 0.91 7.52 16.25
CA PHE A 31 2.28 7.35 16.77
C PHE A 31 2.73 5.89 16.85
N HIS A 32 2.03 4.99 16.17
CA HIS A 32 2.32 3.55 16.19
C HIS A 32 2.34 3.02 14.76
N ASP A 33 3.50 2.47 14.38
CA ASP A 33 3.68 1.81 13.10
C ASP A 33 3.37 0.32 13.24
N GLU A 34 2.34 -0.15 12.53
CA GLU A 34 1.96 -1.55 12.53
C GLU A 34 2.71 -2.33 11.45
N ILE A 35 3.94 -2.77 11.77
CA ILE A 35 4.87 -3.42 10.83
C ILE A 35 4.32 -4.71 10.22
N SER A 36 3.43 -5.43 10.92
CA SER A 36 2.80 -6.65 10.40
C SER A 36 2.08 -6.45 9.07
N ILE A 37 1.64 -5.22 8.76
CA ILE A 37 1.02 -4.87 7.47
C ILE A 37 2.00 -5.01 6.30
N LEU A 38 3.31 -4.83 6.55
CA LEU A 38 4.36 -4.95 5.55
C LEU A 38 4.85 -6.39 5.36
N ALA A 39 4.32 -7.37 6.09
CA ALA A 39 4.75 -8.77 5.99
C ALA A 39 4.74 -9.30 4.54
N PRO A 40 3.72 -9.05 3.68
CA PRO A 40 3.74 -9.51 2.29
C PRO A 40 4.91 -8.94 1.47
N LEU A 41 5.30 -7.68 1.72
CA LEU A 41 6.43 -7.07 1.01
C LEU A 41 7.76 -7.70 1.46
N LEU A 42 7.92 -7.93 2.76
CA LEU A 42 9.12 -8.53 3.35
C LEU A 42 9.28 -10.01 2.97
N GLN A 43 8.18 -10.73 2.81
CA GLN A 43 8.18 -12.15 2.47
C GLN A 43 8.37 -12.37 0.96
N CYS A 44 7.68 -11.59 0.12
CA CYS A 44 7.72 -11.78 -1.34
C CYS A 44 8.88 -11.01 -2.01
N CYS A 45 9.39 -9.94 -1.40
CA CYS A 45 10.45 -9.09 -1.94
C CYS A 45 10.17 -8.58 -3.38
N LEU A 46 8.90 -8.39 -3.73
CA LEU A 46 8.46 -7.97 -5.06
C LEU A 46 7.59 -6.72 -4.97
N ILE A 47 7.84 -5.74 -5.84
CA ILE A 47 7.02 -4.54 -5.99
C ILE A 47 6.96 -4.12 -7.47
N ARG A 48 5.84 -3.55 -7.89
CA ARG A 48 5.71 -2.98 -9.24
C ARG A 48 6.64 -1.78 -9.38
N GLN A 49 7.43 -1.73 -10.46
CA GLN A 49 8.39 -0.66 -10.73
C GLN A 49 7.78 0.74 -10.64
N SER A 50 6.62 0.96 -11.26
CA SER A 50 5.94 2.26 -11.22
C SER A 50 5.58 2.70 -9.78
N THR A 51 5.26 1.74 -8.90
CA THR A 51 4.96 2.04 -7.49
C THR A 51 6.23 2.44 -6.75
N LEU A 52 7.33 1.71 -6.97
CA LEU A 52 8.63 2.02 -6.36
C LEU A 52 9.13 3.41 -6.76
N GLU A 53 9.05 3.77 -8.03
CA GLU A 53 9.45 5.09 -8.54
C GLU A 53 8.69 6.23 -7.85
N ILE A 54 7.38 6.07 -7.66
CA ILE A 54 6.55 7.04 -6.95
C ILE A 54 7.00 7.16 -5.50
N LEU A 55 7.21 6.04 -4.79
CA LEU A 55 7.62 6.04 -3.39
C LEU A 55 8.98 6.72 -3.19
N ILE A 56 9.97 6.42 -4.03
CA ILE A 56 11.30 7.06 -4.00
C ILE A 56 11.17 8.56 -4.25
N LYS A 57 10.35 8.97 -5.23
CA LYS A 57 10.09 10.38 -5.49
C LYS A 57 9.51 11.08 -4.25
N GLN A 58 8.53 10.48 -3.58
CA GLN A 58 7.93 11.06 -2.38
C GLN A 58 8.92 11.16 -1.21
N ASP A 59 9.73 10.13 -1.00
CA ASP A 59 10.77 10.13 0.03
C ASP A 59 11.81 11.25 -0.22
N ASN A 60 12.26 11.39 -1.46
CA ASN A 60 13.18 12.47 -1.85
C ASN A 60 12.56 13.86 -1.67
N LEU A 61 11.25 14.01 -1.90
CA LEU A 61 10.55 15.27 -1.64
C LEU A 61 10.51 15.60 -0.14
N LYS A 62 10.23 14.61 0.71
CA LYS A 62 10.26 14.81 2.18
C LYS A 62 11.64 15.24 2.66
N LYS A 63 12.71 14.66 2.12
CA LYS A 63 14.10 15.03 2.44
C LYS A 63 14.48 16.45 1.99
N LYS A 64 13.79 17.00 0.99
CA LYS A 64 14.04 18.35 0.45
C LYS A 64 13.16 19.43 1.07
N ALA A 65 12.12 19.07 1.81
CA ALA A 65 11.25 20.04 2.46
C ALA A 65 12.04 20.75 3.57
N PRO A 66 12.17 22.09 3.54
CA PRO A 66 12.74 22.84 4.65
C PRO A 66 11.83 22.69 5.87
N ILE A 67 12.44 22.36 7.02
CA ILE A 67 11.81 22.36 8.34
C ILE A 67 11.49 23.80 8.72
#